data_AF-A0A1M6S8G9-F1
#
_entry.id   AF-A0A1M6S8G9-F1
#
_cell.length_a   1.000
_cell.length_b   1.000
_cell.length_c   1.000
_cell.angle_alpha   90.00
_cell.angle_beta   90.00
_cell.angle_gamma   90.00
#
_symmetry.space_group_name_H-M   'P 1'
#
loop_
_entity.id
_entity.type
_entity.pdbx_description
1 polymer ?
#
loop_
_entity_poly.entity_id
_entity_poly.type
_entity_poly.pdbx_seq_one_letter_code
_entity_poly.pdbx_strand_id
1 'polypeptide(L)'
;MGLFSHNKENVAPVSPMASVLGEHLFYLDGRGANLFVHENCVVIDRTKGGLMNLGNRTYKIIPFRYIVSIQVKSTGATTGFIEFSTYAHEFTEMKGFDRVNDENTVNFGSEKSVEACRKIVEYIVPKIL
;
A
#
# COMPACT_ATOMS: atom_id res chain seq x y z
N MET A 1 -35.81 14.65 -3.94
CA MET A 1 -34.95 15.68 -3.31
C MET A 1 -34.24 15.02 -2.14
N GLY A 2 -32.93 14.97 -1.99
CA GLY A 2 -31.82 15.29 -2.86
C GLY A 2 -30.71 14.26 -2.60
N LEU A 3 -30.06 13.82 -3.68
CA LEU A 3 -28.82 13.06 -3.60
C LEU A 3 -27.75 14.00 -3.03
N PHE A 4 -27.30 13.73 -1.80
CA PHE A 4 -26.06 14.31 -1.30
C PHE A 4 -24.89 13.64 -2.02
N SER A 5 -24.65 14.08 -3.26
CA SER A 5 -23.35 13.97 -3.90
C SER A 5 -22.42 14.93 -3.15
N HIS A 6 -21.83 14.45 -2.05
CA HIS A 6 -20.55 14.99 -1.63
C HIS A 6 -19.52 14.47 -2.62
N ASN A 7 -19.27 15.26 -3.67
CA ASN A 7 -17.97 15.28 -4.32
C ASN A 7 -16.95 15.72 -3.28
N LYS A 8 -16.54 14.79 -2.41
CA LYS A 8 -15.26 14.91 -1.71
C LYS A 8 -14.23 14.91 -2.83
N GLU A 9 -13.64 16.07 -3.10
CA GLU A 9 -12.34 16.11 -3.75
C GLU A 9 -11.46 15.08 -3.04
N ASN A 10 -11.03 14.07 -3.79
CA ASN A 10 -10.20 12.98 -3.28
C ASN A 10 -8.81 13.52 -2.98
N VAL A 11 -8.70 14.31 -1.90
CA VAL A 11 -7.41 14.67 -1.33
C VAL A 11 -6.80 13.35 -0.83
N ALA A 12 -5.66 12.98 -1.40
CA ALA A 12 -4.95 11.79 -0.97
C ALA A 12 -4.74 11.86 0.56
N PRO A 13 -5.03 10.79 1.30
CA PRO A 13 -4.87 10.80 2.74
C PRO A 13 -3.43 11.12 3.11
N VAL A 14 -3.22 11.84 4.21
CA VAL A 14 -1.87 12.12 4.71
C VAL A 14 -1.26 10.85 5.29
N SER A 15 0.01 10.57 4.97
CA SER A 15 0.77 9.45 5.56
C SER A 15 0.85 9.60 7.09
N PRO A 16 0.72 8.52 7.88
CA PRO A 16 0.84 8.59 9.34
C PRO A 16 2.20 9.12 9.82
N MET A 17 3.23 9.03 8.97
CA MET A 17 4.60 9.46 9.27
C MET A 17 4.99 10.76 8.56
N ALA A 18 4.02 11.52 8.03
CA ALA A 18 4.30 12.74 7.27
C ALA A 18 5.08 13.80 8.08
N SER A 19 4.89 13.87 9.40
CA SER A 19 5.62 14.79 10.28
C SER A 19 7.12 14.48 10.40
N VAL A 20 7.53 13.23 10.13
CA VAL A 20 8.91 12.76 10.27
C VAL A 20 9.57 12.56 8.91
N LEU A 21 8.83 12.00 7.96
CA LEU A 21 9.34 11.63 6.63
C LEU A 21 9.07 12.70 5.56
N GLY A 22 8.25 13.70 5.88
CA GLY A 22 7.81 14.71 4.93
C GLY A 22 6.61 14.26 4.08
N GLU A 23 6.39 14.95 2.97
CA GLU A 23 5.33 14.61 2.02
C GLU A 23 5.67 13.32 1.26
N HIS A 24 4.64 12.50 1.05
CA HIS A 24 4.78 11.28 0.26
C HIS A 24 4.82 11.62 -1.24
N LEU A 25 5.67 10.92 -1.98
CA LEU A 25 5.86 11.09 -3.42
C LEU A 25 4.81 10.33 -4.22
N PHE A 26 4.41 9.16 -3.72
CA PHE A 26 3.37 8.35 -4.33
C PHE A 26 2.41 7.83 -3.26
N TYR A 27 1.15 7.69 -3.67
CA TYR A 27 0.09 7.11 -2.87
C TYR A 27 -0.63 6.04 -3.70
N LEU A 28 -0.84 4.88 -3.08
CA LEU A 28 -1.69 3.83 -3.61
C LEU A 28 -2.81 3.55 -2.60
N ASP A 29 -4.03 3.82 -3.06
CA ASP A 29 -5.26 3.48 -2.36
C ASP A 29 -5.52 1.98 -2.49
N GLY A 30 -5.51 1.29 -1.36
CA GLY A 30 -5.62 -0.16 -1.28
C GLY A 30 -6.77 -0.61 -0.39
N ARG A 31 -7.13 -1.89 -0.52
CA ARG A 31 -8.21 -2.55 0.23
C ARG A 31 -7.66 -3.02 1.57
N GLY A 32 -7.99 -2.30 2.64
CA GLY A 32 -7.59 -2.62 4.01
C GLY A 32 -6.15 -2.24 4.37
N ALA A 33 -5.39 -1.71 3.41
CA ALA A 33 -4.08 -1.10 3.63
C ALA A 33 -3.84 -0.03 2.56
N ASN A 34 -3.27 1.09 2.94
CA ASN A 34 -2.80 2.14 2.05
C ASN A 34 -1.28 2.07 1.94
N LEU A 35 -0.73 2.42 0.77
CA LEU A 35 0.71 2.49 0.57
C LEU A 35 1.13 3.93 0.30
N PHE A 36 2.07 4.42 1.11
CA PHE A 36 2.72 5.71 0.93
C PHE A 36 4.19 5.47 0.60
N VAL A 37 4.69 6.12 -0.45
CA VAL A 37 6.10 6.03 -0.82
C VAL A 37 6.77 7.36 -0.52
N HIS A 38 7.83 7.29 0.27
CA HIS A 38 8.71 8.42 0.61
C HIS A 38 10.04 8.26 -0.12
N GLU A 39 10.94 9.23 0.05
CA GLU A 39 12.23 9.25 -0.65
C GLU A 39 13.07 7.98 -0.44
N ASN A 40 13.04 7.42 0.77
CA ASN A 40 13.93 6.32 1.20
C ASN A 40 13.19 5.08 1.77
N CYS A 41 11.86 5.11 1.83
CA CYS A 41 11.08 4.02 2.42
C CYS A 41 9.66 3.98 1.88
N VAL A 42 9.01 2.83 2.06
CA VAL A 42 7.55 2.72 1.97
C VAL A 42 6.93 2.69 3.36
N VAL A 43 5.72 3.22 3.48
CA VAL A 43 4.87 3.13 4.66
C VAL A 43 3.56 2.48 4.27
N ILE A 44 3.30 1.30 4.83
CA ILE A 44 2.03 0.59 4.69
C ILE A 44 1.16 0.97 5.88
N ASP A 45 0.03 1.61 5.64
CA ASP A 45 -0.88 2.11 6.66
C ASP A 45 -2.20 1.34 6.65
N ARG A 46 -2.49 0.59 7.72
CA ARG A 46 -3.75 -0.14 7.91
C ARG A 46 -4.75 0.61 8.79
N THR A 47 -4.36 1.77 9.34
CA THR A 47 -5.21 2.55 10.25
C THR A 47 -6.41 3.19 9.56
N LYS A 48 -6.33 3.43 8.24
CA LYS A 48 -7.32 4.18 7.46
C LYS A 48 -8.17 3.34 6.49
N GLY A 49 -8.00 2.02 6.44
CA GLY A 49 -8.96 1.19 5.70
C GLY A 49 -10.32 1.28 6.42
N GLY A 50 -11.42 1.32 5.66
CA GLY A 50 -12.77 1.62 6.17
C GLY A 50 -13.32 0.63 7.21
N LEU A 51 -14.65 0.49 7.30
CA LEU A 51 -15.35 -0.33 8.30
C LEU A 51 -14.86 -1.80 8.42
N MET A 52 -14.14 -2.30 7.40
CA MET A 52 -13.54 -3.63 7.36
C MET A 52 -12.20 -3.77 8.11
N ASN A 53 -11.62 -2.68 8.65
CA ASN A 53 -10.37 -2.68 9.42
C ASN A 53 -10.57 -2.50 10.94
N LEU A 54 -11.76 -2.78 11.47
CA LEU A 54 -12.01 -2.74 12.91
C LEU A 54 -11.06 -3.70 13.65
N GLY A 55 -10.03 -3.15 14.28
CA GLY A 55 -9.07 -3.86 15.13
C GLY A 55 -7.62 -3.79 14.67
N ASN A 56 -7.33 -3.57 13.38
CA ASN A 56 -5.96 -3.50 12.87
C ASN A 56 -5.52 -2.05 12.67
N ARG A 57 -4.92 -1.45 13.71
CA ARG A 57 -4.44 -0.06 13.72
C ARG A 57 -2.91 0.02 13.64
N THR A 58 -2.33 -0.70 12.71
CA THR A 58 -0.88 -0.72 12.52
C THR A 58 -0.48 0.09 11.29
N TYR A 59 0.73 0.62 11.34
CA TYR A 59 1.45 1.08 10.17
C TYR A 59 2.85 0.49 10.23
N LYS A 60 3.40 0.14 9.06
CA LYS A 60 4.71 -0.48 8.92
C LYS A 60 5.58 0.37 8.01
N ILE A 61 6.80 0.62 8.44
CA ILE A 61 7.78 1.40 7.69
C ILE A 61 8.83 0.42 7.19
N ILE A 62 9.04 0.37 5.88
CA ILE A 62 10.04 -0.50 5.25
C ILE A 62 11.02 0.37 4.47
N PRO A 63 12.23 0.61 5.01
CA PRO A 63 13.31 1.27 4.28
C PRO A 63 13.71 0.49 3.03
N PHE A 64 13.98 1.18 1.92
CA PHE A 64 14.33 0.53 0.65
C PHE A 64 15.55 -0.39 0.77
N ARG A 65 16.55 0.00 1.57
CA ARG A 65 17.74 -0.83 1.85
C ARG A 65 17.46 -2.21 2.44
N TYR A 66 16.25 -2.44 2.95
CA TYR A 66 15.82 -3.71 3.54
C TYR A 66 14.82 -4.48 2.68
N ILE A 67 14.40 -3.93 1.54
CA ILE A 67 13.56 -4.61 0.57
C ILE A 67 14.48 -5.48 -0.28
N VAL A 68 14.26 -6.79 -0.24
CA VAL A 68 15.01 -7.78 -1.02
C VAL A 68 14.36 -8.01 -2.38
N SER A 69 13.03 -7.98 -2.42
CA SER A 69 12.26 -8.16 -3.64
C SER A 69 10.90 -7.49 -3.53
N ILE A 70 10.31 -7.22 -4.69
CA ILE A 70 8.94 -6.72 -4.83
C ILE A 70 8.20 -7.70 -5.71
N GLN A 71 7.05 -8.18 -5.25
CA GLN A 71 6.15 -8.98 -6.05
C GLN A 71 4.91 -8.15 -6.39
N VAL A 72 4.56 -8.14 -7.68
CA VAL A 72 3.31 -7.56 -8.15
C VAL A 72 2.54 -8.62 -8.91
N LYS A 73 1.27 -8.82 -8.55
CA LYS A 73 0.39 -9.76 -9.23
C LYS A 73 -0.94 -9.10 -9.54
N SER A 74 -1.31 -9.11 -10.82
CA SER A 74 -2.67 -8.79 -11.26
C SER A 74 -3.55 -10.03 -11.12
N THR A 75 -4.72 -9.87 -10.49
CA THR A 75 -5.76 -10.90 -10.36
C THR A 75 -6.98 -10.60 -11.23
N GLY A 76 -6.94 -9.49 -11.97
CA GLY A 76 -7.97 -8.99 -12.87
C GLY A 76 -7.56 -7.64 -13.47
N ALA A 77 -8.38 -7.07 -14.37
CA ALA A 77 -8.03 -5.83 -15.07
C ALA A 77 -7.74 -4.65 -14.13
N THR A 78 -8.43 -4.58 -13.00
CA THR A 78 -8.32 -3.49 -12.01
C THR A 78 -7.87 -3.97 -10.63
N THR A 79 -7.68 -5.28 -10.45
CA THR A 79 -7.41 -5.90 -9.16
C THR A 79 -6.04 -6.57 -9.13
N GLY A 80 -5.38 -6.49 -7.99
CA GLY A 80 -4.08 -7.10 -7.78
C GLY A 80 -3.52 -6.81 -6.40
N PHE A 81 -2.25 -7.14 -6.21
CA PHE A 81 -1.51 -6.78 -5.02
C PHE A 81 -0.05 -6.43 -5.34
N ILE A 82 0.54 -5.65 -4.44
CA ILE A 82 1.98 -5.41 -4.31
C ILE A 82 2.43 -5.94 -2.95
N GLU A 83 3.53 -6.67 -2.93
CA GLU A 83 4.12 -7.29 -1.75
C GLU A 83 5.62 -6.97 -1.68
N PHE A 84 6.09 -6.60 -0.49
CA PHE A 84 7.50 -6.29 -0.23
C PHE A 84 8.16 -7.36 0.63
N SER A 85 9.20 -8.03 0.14
CA SER A 85 9.94 -9.02 0.93
C SER A 85 11.13 -8.38 1.63
N THR A 86 11.37 -8.75 2.89
CA THR A 86 12.49 -8.26 3.72
C THR A 86 13.28 -9.44 4.32
N TYR A 87 14.55 -9.25 4.68
CA TYR A 87 15.45 -10.31 5.16
C TYR A 87 14.96 -11.15 6.37
N ALA A 88 14.03 -10.63 7.17
CA ALA A 88 13.48 -11.32 8.35
C ALA A 88 11.99 -11.69 8.18
N HIS A 89 11.45 -11.66 6.95
CA HIS A 89 10.08 -12.06 6.72
C HIS A 89 10.00 -13.58 6.75
N GLU A 90 9.36 -14.14 7.77
CA GLU A 90 9.02 -15.56 7.77
C GLU A 90 8.17 -15.85 6.52
N PHE A 91 8.57 -16.87 5.77
CA PHE A 91 7.75 -17.41 4.71
C PHE A 91 6.56 -18.09 5.36
N THR A 92 5.54 -17.31 5.76
CA THR A 92 4.29 -17.89 6.19
C THR A 92 3.68 -18.54 4.95
N GLU A 93 3.41 -19.85 4.98
CA GLU A 93 2.70 -20.54 3.91
C GLU A 93 1.25 -20.02 3.85
N MET A 94 1.04 -18.82 3.31
CA MET A 94 -0.25 -18.15 3.36
C MET A 94 -1.20 -18.75 2.33
N LYS A 95 -2.29 -19.35 2.81
CA LYS A 95 -3.37 -19.95 2.00
C LYS A 95 -4.59 -19.02 1.99
N GLY A 96 -5.20 -18.82 0.83
CA GLY A 96 -6.49 -18.12 0.71
C GLY A 96 -6.46 -16.66 1.22
N PHE A 97 -7.33 -16.36 2.20
CA PHE A 97 -7.56 -15.01 2.74
C PHE A 97 -6.41 -14.47 3.59
N ASP A 98 -5.43 -15.30 3.96
CA ASP A 98 -4.31 -14.88 4.82
C ASP A 98 -3.48 -13.76 4.18
N ARG A 99 -3.32 -13.78 2.84
CA ARG A 99 -2.63 -12.72 2.08
C ARG A 99 -3.29 -11.33 2.19
N VAL A 100 -4.56 -11.27 2.55
CA VAL A 100 -5.25 -9.99 2.78
C VAL A 100 -4.73 -9.30 4.04
N ASN A 101 -4.27 -10.10 5.00
CA ASN A 101 -3.81 -9.66 6.31
C ASN A 101 -2.28 -9.57 6.42
N ASP A 102 -1.53 -9.98 5.39
CA ASP A 102 -0.07 -9.87 5.37
C ASP A 102 0.37 -8.40 5.48
N GLU A 103 1.15 -8.07 6.51
CA GLU A 103 1.59 -6.70 6.79
C GLU A 103 2.42 -6.06 5.67
N ASN A 104 3.06 -6.88 4.83
CA ASN A 104 3.90 -6.45 3.72
C ASN A 104 3.15 -6.38 2.39
N THR A 105 1.88 -6.80 2.38
CA THR A 105 1.05 -6.84 1.17
C THR A 105 0.00 -5.74 1.18
N VAL A 106 -0.14 -5.06 0.04
CA VAL A 106 -1.23 -4.11 -0.22
C VAL A 106 -2.04 -4.57 -1.42
N ASN A 107 -3.29 -4.91 -1.16
CA ASN A 107 -4.26 -5.29 -2.19
C ASN A 107 -4.90 -4.05 -2.79
N PHE A 108 -5.13 -4.01 -4.09
CA PHE A 108 -5.79 -2.89 -4.77
C PHE A 108 -6.85 -3.38 -5.76
N GLY A 109 -7.75 -2.46 -6.15
CA GLY A 109 -8.95 -2.81 -6.91
C GLY A 109 -9.53 -1.71 -7.76
N SER A 110 -8.71 -0.74 -8.20
CA SER A 110 -9.11 0.34 -9.09
C SER A 110 -8.05 0.57 -10.17
N GLU A 111 -8.45 1.10 -11.34
CA GLU A 111 -7.52 1.46 -12.42
C GLU A 111 -6.47 2.48 -11.96
N LYS A 112 -6.86 3.45 -11.14
CA LYS A 112 -5.94 4.43 -10.53
C LYS A 112 -4.89 3.75 -9.67
N SER A 113 -5.29 2.76 -8.87
CA SER A 113 -4.36 2.01 -8.03
C SER A 113 -3.41 1.14 -8.86
N VAL A 114 -3.87 0.60 -10.00
CA VAL A 114 -3.00 -0.14 -10.95
C VAL A 114 -1.93 0.79 -11.53
N GLU A 115 -2.32 1.98 -11.99
CA GLU A 115 -1.37 2.96 -12.53
C GLU A 115 -0.39 3.45 -11.45
N ALA A 116 -0.90 3.74 -10.25
CA ALA A 116 -0.07 4.12 -9.11
C ALA A 116 0.92 3.01 -8.75
N CYS A 117 0.48 1.75 -8.71
CA CYS A 117 1.34 0.58 -8.47
C CYS A 117 2.49 0.52 -9.47
N ARG A 118 2.18 0.72 -10.77
CA ARG A 118 3.21 0.72 -11.82
C ARG A 118 4.27 1.80 -11.59
N LYS A 119 3.84 3.04 -11.32
CA LYS A 119 4.75 4.18 -11.05
C LYS A 119 5.59 3.95 -9.80
N ILE A 120 4.99 3.37 -8.75
CA ILE A 120 5.66 3.02 -7.51
C ILE A 120 6.78 2.00 -7.78
N VAL A 121 6.50 0.96 -8.55
CA VAL A 121 7.50 -0.06 -8.90
C VAL A 121 8.64 0.55 -9.72
N GLU A 122 8.32 1.35 -10.75
CA GLU A 122 9.30 2.06 -11.57
C GLU A 122 10.22 2.95 -10.71
N TYR A 123 9.70 3.54 -9.63
CA TYR A 123 10.47 4.38 -8.72
C TYR A 123 11.32 3.60 -7.71
N ILE A 124 10.80 2.50 -7.15
CA ILE A 124 11.46 1.75 -6.08
C ILE A 124 12.52 0.79 -6.63
N VAL A 125 12.27 0.14 -7.77
CA VAL A 125 13.17 -0.90 -8.31
C VAL A 125 14.63 -0.42 -8.45
N PRO A 126 14.93 0.77 -9.01
CA PRO A 126 16.30 1.27 -9.12
C PRO A 126 16.98 1.56 -7.78
N LYS A 127 16.24 1.56 -6.66
CA LYS A 127 16.73 1.88 -5.31
C LYS A 127 16.96 0.66 -4.44
N ILE A 128 16.53 -0.51 -4.91
CA ILE A 128 16.69 -1.79 -4.21
C ILE A 128 17.63 -2.75 -4.95
N LEU A 129 18.00 -2.41 -6.19
CA LEU A 129 19.03 -3.07 -6.99
C LEU A 129 20.38 -2.37 -6.77
#